data_AF-A0A3C0AKA9-F1
#
_entry.id   AF-A0A3C0AKA9-F1
#
_cell.length_a   1.000
_cell.length_b   1.000
_cell.length_c   1.000
_cell.angle_alpha   90.00
_cell.angle_beta   90.00
_cell.angle_gamma   90.00
#
_symmetry.space_group_name_H-M   'P 1'
#
loop_
_entity.id
_entity.type
_entity.pdbx_description
1 polymer ?
#
loop_
_entity_poly.entity_id
_entity_poly.type
_entity_poly.pdbx_seq_one_letter_code
_entity_poly.pdbx_strand_id
1 'polypeptide(L)'
;TLDEAFKSDPYHVRVSNMRKVLGVLESYGAIVTDHFVIRYDSRADAILGQYMADYLEEIYPELAAQFGYEPPGKTQFEIYHDAKGLSAHQWFSARMIGLPWIQTIGASTGAVVALTSPTAMKEPFNWASVLKHELVHVFTLQQTKYKIPHWFTEALAVRSEGSARPQRFNQLLVKRVPQGEIYSLEELDGVFVRPKSSDNWNFAYCQSLLCADFMVEEFGADALKKLLTSYQNQRSTEAAIKECFQISLEEFETRYHAYLKKITASLKGYQTESTRSFSELKKAYEADKQNLNLAGEYAANLLQHRKKQEARELAQSVLSKDPAQPQAALTIARLELLSEDLPAALAIMQPALKAKTDDVEVLELAGKILLKQNQYPEALTIYEAAHKKYPYQTEWLQGLAIIYRQLKNEQKQKAALLKLVHLDPADVDSMLELMYLYQSEGDLKQTLHWGQAALQIDVLNPDTHECLAETALKLKQPELAIREFRVLLLLDAKNPEARYLLANTLFESGKKQEAETELDLLLKQNPEHAAGRKLKEKL
;
A
#
# COMPACT_ATOMS: atom_id res chain seq x y z
N THR A 1 16.79 -30.56 20.10
CA THR A 1 16.96 -29.09 19.90
C THR A 1 17.53 -28.82 18.51
N LEU A 2 17.55 -27.56 18.05
CA LEU A 2 18.20 -27.22 16.76
C LEU A 2 19.70 -27.55 16.75
N ASP A 3 20.38 -27.43 17.89
CA ASP A 3 21.79 -27.80 18.00
C ASP A 3 22.02 -29.31 17.87
N GLU A 4 21.13 -30.15 18.42
CA GLU A 4 21.20 -31.61 18.24
C GLU A 4 20.95 -31.99 16.78
N ALA A 5 19.96 -31.38 16.13
CA ALA A 5 19.68 -31.59 14.71
C ALA A 5 20.88 -31.18 13.84
N PHE A 6 21.53 -30.05 14.15
CA PHE A 6 22.71 -29.59 13.43
C PHE A 6 23.94 -30.49 13.66
N LYS A 7 24.11 -31.02 14.88
CA LYS A 7 25.16 -32.01 15.15
C LYS A 7 24.95 -33.30 14.35
N SER A 8 23.69 -33.71 14.16
CA SER A 8 23.34 -34.89 13.37
C SER A 8 23.52 -34.68 11.87
N ASP A 9 23.21 -33.50 11.35
CA ASP A 9 23.45 -33.12 9.95
C ASP A 9 23.85 -31.63 9.84
N PRO A 10 25.17 -31.33 9.82
CA PRO A 10 25.68 -29.97 9.70
C PRO A 10 25.36 -29.30 8.37
N TYR A 11 24.96 -30.08 7.35
CA TYR A 11 24.65 -29.59 6.01
C TYR A 11 23.15 -29.32 5.82
N HIS A 12 22.32 -29.64 6.81
CA HIS A 12 20.88 -29.38 6.75
C HIS A 12 20.60 -27.86 6.76
N VAL A 13 20.39 -27.30 5.57
CA VAL A 13 20.27 -25.86 5.32
C VAL A 13 19.24 -25.18 6.23
N ARG A 14 18.03 -25.75 6.38
CA ARG A 14 16.98 -25.13 7.21
C ARG A 14 17.35 -25.07 8.69
N VAL A 15 17.99 -26.11 9.23
CA VAL A 15 18.44 -26.14 10.64
C VAL A 15 19.56 -25.12 10.83
N SER A 16 20.53 -25.06 9.91
CA SER A 16 21.60 -24.06 9.92
C SER A 16 21.05 -22.63 9.92
N ASN A 17 20.08 -22.35 9.04
CA ASN A 17 19.45 -21.03 8.94
C ASN A 17 18.63 -20.67 10.19
N MET A 18 17.83 -21.60 10.73
CA MET A 18 17.08 -21.40 11.98
C MET A 18 17.99 -21.03 13.15
N ARG A 19 19.14 -21.70 13.28
CA ARG A 19 20.13 -21.38 14.33
C ARG A 19 20.68 -19.96 14.18
N LYS A 20 20.96 -19.53 12.94
CA LYS A 20 21.43 -18.17 12.66
C LYS A 20 20.37 -17.12 13.00
N VAL A 21 19.10 -17.41 12.68
CA VAL A 21 17.95 -16.55 13.02
C VAL A 21 17.86 -16.35 14.54
N LEU A 22 17.94 -17.43 15.33
CA LEU A 22 17.95 -17.31 16.80
C LEU A 22 19.11 -16.44 17.30
N GLY A 23 20.31 -16.59 16.74
CA GLY A 23 21.45 -15.74 17.10
C GLY A 23 21.34 -14.29 16.61
N VAL A 24 20.42 -13.95 15.71
CA VAL A 24 20.05 -12.55 15.39
C VAL A 24 19.03 -12.06 16.40
N LEU A 25 17.98 -12.84 16.66
CA LEU A 25 16.97 -12.52 17.66
C LEU A 25 17.57 -12.30 19.05
N GLU A 26 18.59 -13.04 19.48
CA GLU A 26 19.26 -12.83 20.77
C GLU A 26 19.82 -11.41 20.93
N SER A 27 20.18 -10.74 19.83
CA SER A 27 20.67 -9.35 19.85
C SER A 27 19.56 -8.29 19.89
N TYR A 28 18.30 -8.69 19.69
CA TYR A 28 17.17 -7.76 19.61
C TYR A 28 16.68 -7.34 21.00
N GLY A 29 16.15 -6.12 21.07
CA GLY A 29 15.41 -5.60 22.21
C GLY A 29 14.00 -6.20 22.30
N ALA A 30 13.30 -5.93 23.39
CA ALA A 30 11.90 -6.31 23.55
C ALA A 30 11.11 -5.17 24.18
N ILE A 31 9.98 -4.81 23.57
CA ILE A 31 8.91 -4.05 24.21
C ILE A 31 7.84 -5.06 24.62
N VAL A 32 7.47 -5.08 25.89
CA VAL A 32 6.45 -5.97 26.44
C VAL A 32 5.27 -5.12 26.89
N THR A 33 4.11 -5.36 26.30
CA THR A 33 2.85 -4.70 26.61
C THR A 33 1.87 -5.69 27.22
N ASP A 34 0.58 -5.36 27.36
CA ASP A 34 -0.43 -6.24 27.95
C ASP A 34 -0.72 -7.48 27.07
N HIS A 35 -0.76 -7.31 25.75
CA HIS A 35 -1.09 -8.37 24.81
C HIS A 35 0.08 -8.81 23.92
N PHE A 36 1.20 -8.08 23.91
CA PHE A 36 2.27 -8.29 22.92
C PHE A 36 3.68 -8.34 23.49
N VAL A 37 4.56 -9.00 22.73
CA VAL A 37 6.02 -8.93 22.85
C VAL A 37 6.59 -8.53 21.50
N ILE A 38 7.12 -7.31 21.38
CA ILE A 38 7.68 -6.78 20.14
C ILE A 38 9.20 -6.94 20.20
N ARG A 39 9.76 -7.81 19.36
CA ARG A 39 11.19 -8.06 19.20
C ARG A 39 11.69 -7.28 17.99
N TYR A 40 12.68 -6.41 18.18
CA TYR A 40 13.17 -5.49 17.15
C TYR A 40 14.66 -5.18 17.33
N ASP A 41 15.32 -4.71 16.27
CA ASP A 41 16.68 -4.18 16.39
C ASP A 41 16.68 -2.88 17.19
N SER A 42 17.20 -2.91 18.41
CA SER A 42 17.11 -1.76 19.33
C SER A 42 17.92 -0.54 18.90
N ARG A 43 18.79 -0.67 17.90
CA ARG A 43 19.60 0.44 17.38
C ARG A 43 18.95 1.06 16.14
N ALA A 44 18.39 0.24 15.27
CA ALA A 44 17.78 0.71 14.02
C ALA A 44 16.29 1.06 14.19
N ASP A 45 15.54 0.25 14.95
CA ASP A 45 14.08 0.26 14.96
C ASP A 45 13.48 0.66 16.31
N ALA A 46 14.20 1.45 17.11
CA ALA A 46 13.67 1.88 18.41
C ALA A 46 12.39 2.71 18.30
N ILE A 47 12.34 3.65 17.35
CA ILE A 47 11.16 4.47 17.08
C ILE A 47 10.03 3.57 16.53
N LEU A 48 10.32 2.81 15.49
CA LEU A 48 9.37 1.90 14.85
C LEU A 48 8.76 0.90 15.84
N GLY A 49 9.58 0.23 16.66
CA GLY A 49 9.14 -0.77 17.61
C GLY A 49 8.14 -0.23 18.63
N GLN A 50 8.33 1.02 19.10
CA GLN A 50 7.38 1.67 19.99
C GLN A 50 6.07 2.02 19.29
N TYR A 51 6.13 2.56 18.07
CA TYR A 51 4.94 2.86 17.26
C TYR A 51 4.13 1.62 16.94
N MET A 52 4.78 0.51 16.61
CA MET A 52 4.13 -0.78 16.38
C MET A 52 3.48 -1.32 17.66
N ALA A 53 4.14 -1.20 18.81
CA ALA A 53 3.60 -1.63 20.09
C ALA A 53 2.33 -0.83 20.47
N ASP A 54 2.40 0.50 20.36
CA ASP A 54 1.28 1.40 20.63
C ASP A 54 0.09 1.08 19.70
N TYR A 55 0.33 0.93 18.40
CA TYR A 55 -0.70 0.63 17.42
C TYR A 55 -1.37 -0.72 17.66
N LEU A 56 -0.60 -1.77 17.98
CA LEU A 56 -1.14 -3.09 18.27
C LEU A 56 -2.07 -3.08 19.49
N GLU A 57 -1.70 -2.36 20.55
CA GLU A 57 -2.55 -2.19 21.72
C GLU A 57 -3.79 -1.33 21.44
N GLU A 58 -3.68 -0.33 20.55
CA GLU A 58 -4.80 0.48 20.10
C GLU A 58 -5.88 -0.36 19.41
N ILE A 59 -5.47 -1.24 18.49
CA ILE A 59 -6.41 -2.04 17.67
C ILE A 59 -6.88 -3.33 18.34
N TYR A 60 -6.19 -3.82 19.39
CA TYR A 60 -6.52 -5.11 20.01
C TYR A 60 -7.96 -5.19 20.52
N PRO A 61 -8.50 -4.19 21.26
CA PRO A 61 -9.89 -4.25 21.75
C PRO A 61 -10.92 -4.27 20.61
N GLU A 62 -10.66 -3.56 19.51
CA GLU A 62 -11.51 -3.57 18.31
C GLU A 62 -11.58 -4.98 17.72
N LEU A 63 -10.42 -5.62 17.50
CA LEU A 63 -10.36 -6.96 16.92
C LEU A 63 -10.94 -8.02 17.86
N ALA A 64 -10.71 -7.91 19.17
CA ALA A 64 -11.31 -8.80 20.17
C ALA A 64 -12.83 -8.74 20.16
N ALA A 65 -13.40 -7.52 20.05
CA ALA A 65 -14.84 -7.34 19.91
C ALA A 65 -15.35 -7.88 18.55
N GLN A 66 -14.65 -7.59 17.45
CA GLN A 66 -15.01 -8.03 16.10
C GLN A 66 -15.11 -9.55 16.01
N PHE A 67 -14.12 -10.28 16.54
CA PHE A 67 -14.09 -11.75 16.45
C PHE A 67 -14.76 -12.45 17.63
N GLY A 68 -15.03 -11.74 18.73
CA GLY A 68 -15.57 -12.31 19.97
C GLY A 68 -14.63 -13.36 20.57
N TYR A 69 -13.33 -13.15 20.45
CA TYR A 69 -12.27 -14.07 20.85
C TYR A 69 -11.04 -13.29 21.29
N GLU A 70 -10.36 -13.74 22.33
CA GLU A 70 -9.09 -13.19 22.79
C GLU A 70 -8.01 -14.28 22.66
N PRO A 71 -6.93 -14.05 21.89
CA PRO A 71 -5.80 -14.95 21.83
C PRO A 71 -5.22 -15.23 23.22
N PRO A 72 -4.90 -16.49 23.56
CA PRO A 72 -4.31 -16.83 24.84
C PRO A 72 -2.86 -16.34 24.93
N GLY A 73 -2.53 -15.64 26.02
CA GLY A 73 -1.17 -15.15 26.28
C GLY A 73 -0.75 -13.98 25.39
N LYS A 74 0.54 -13.64 25.42
CA LYS A 74 1.08 -12.53 24.62
C LYS A 74 1.49 -13.01 23.23
N THR A 75 1.06 -12.30 22.20
CA THR A 75 1.47 -12.57 20.82
C THR A 75 2.84 -11.94 20.56
N GLN A 76 3.77 -12.71 20.00
CA GLN A 76 5.12 -12.22 19.71
C GLN A 76 5.19 -11.69 18.28
N PHE A 77 5.66 -10.45 18.10
CA PHE A 77 6.02 -9.87 16.81
C PHE A 77 7.54 -9.79 16.71
N GLU A 78 8.11 -10.35 15.64
CA GLU A 78 9.54 -10.33 15.34
C GLU A 78 9.82 -9.48 14.09
N ILE A 79 10.35 -8.27 14.29
CA ILE A 79 10.63 -7.29 13.24
C ILE A 79 12.10 -7.39 12.85
N TYR A 80 12.37 -7.96 11.67
CA TYR A 80 13.74 -8.22 11.21
C TYR A 80 14.31 -7.03 10.45
N HIS A 81 15.50 -6.60 10.83
CA HIS A 81 16.31 -5.60 10.13
C HIS A 81 17.53 -6.28 9.45
N ASP A 82 18.19 -5.56 8.53
CA ASP A 82 19.48 -5.93 7.95
C ASP A 82 20.51 -6.26 9.03
N ALA A 83 21.11 -7.44 8.96
CA ALA A 83 22.09 -7.89 9.95
C ALA A 83 23.04 -8.94 9.38
N LYS A 84 24.29 -8.94 9.85
CA LYS A 84 25.32 -9.95 9.52
C LYS A 84 25.46 -10.23 8.00
N GLY A 85 25.32 -9.19 7.18
CA GLY A 85 25.47 -9.27 5.72
C GLY A 85 24.29 -9.86 4.96
N LEU A 86 23.14 -10.09 5.62
CA LEU A 86 21.89 -10.49 4.98
C LEU A 86 20.83 -9.41 5.19
N SER A 87 19.89 -9.31 4.24
CA SER A 87 18.81 -8.34 4.33
C SER A 87 17.75 -8.75 5.35
N ALA A 88 16.99 -7.76 5.81
CA ALA A 88 15.80 -7.90 6.64
C ALA A 88 14.86 -9.01 6.11
N HIS A 89 14.58 -8.97 4.80
CA HIS A 89 13.71 -9.95 4.15
C HIS A 89 14.31 -11.37 4.13
N GLN A 90 15.64 -11.51 3.99
CA GLN A 90 16.29 -12.81 4.07
C GLN A 90 16.19 -13.41 5.48
N TRP A 91 16.28 -12.59 6.53
CA TRP A 91 16.09 -13.04 7.90
C TRP A 91 14.65 -13.42 8.21
N PHE A 92 13.69 -12.59 7.81
CA PHE A 92 12.26 -12.88 7.89
C PHE A 92 11.92 -14.19 7.18
N SER A 93 12.32 -14.34 5.92
CA SER A 93 12.08 -15.57 5.15
C SER A 93 12.75 -16.78 5.81
N ALA A 94 13.99 -16.61 6.29
CA ALA A 94 14.66 -17.65 7.02
C ALA A 94 13.83 -18.04 8.25
N ARG A 95 13.30 -17.10 9.04
CA ARG A 95 12.46 -17.35 10.22
C ARG A 95 11.16 -18.11 9.91
N MET A 96 10.56 -17.87 8.74
CA MET A 96 9.29 -18.50 8.35
C MET A 96 9.46 -19.89 7.75
N ILE A 97 10.40 -20.04 6.81
CA ILE A 97 10.51 -21.29 6.03
C ILE A 97 11.92 -21.92 6.08
N GLY A 98 12.86 -21.34 6.80
CA GLY A 98 14.25 -21.85 6.87
C GLY A 98 15.05 -21.63 5.58
N LEU A 99 14.54 -20.84 4.64
CA LEU A 99 15.13 -20.53 3.34
C LEU A 99 15.17 -19.00 3.13
N PRO A 100 16.09 -18.48 2.31
CA PRO A 100 16.36 -17.03 2.24
C PRO A 100 15.34 -16.22 1.44
N TRP A 101 14.32 -16.85 0.85
CA TRP A 101 13.32 -16.13 0.05
C TRP A 101 11.91 -16.74 0.13
N ILE A 102 10.94 -15.89 0.44
CA ILE A 102 9.49 -16.06 0.30
C ILE A 102 8.94 -14.78 -0.35
N GLN A 103 7.70 -14.74 -0.85
CA GLN A 103 7.19 -13.54 -1.53
C GLN A 103 6.55 -12.50 -0.60
N THR A 104 6.15 -12.89 0.62
CA THR A 104 5.47 -11.99 1.56
C THR A 104 6.46 -11.13 2.34
N ILE A 105 5.96 -10.10 3.02
CA ILE A 105 6.76 -9.23 3.91
C ILE A 105 6.45 -9.46 5.40
N GLY A 106 5.35 -10.13 5.69
CA GLY A 106 4.90 -10.58 6.99
C GLY A 106 4.33 -12.00 6.89
N ALA A 107 4.30 -12.72 8.00
CA ALA A 107 3.53 -13.94 8.15
C ALA A 107 3.29 -14.29 9.62
N SER A 108 2.10 -14.82 9.89
CA SER A 108 1.68 -15.35 11.18
C SER A 108 1.72 -16.88 11.21
N THR A 109 2.19 -17.41 12.34
CA THR A 109 2.13 -18.85 12.69
C THR A 109 1.20 -19.12 13.88
N GLY A 110 0.27 -18.20 14.13
CA GLY A 110 -0.69 -18.27 15.23
C GLY A 110 -0.29 -17.41 16.42
N ALA A 111 0.72 -17.80 17.19
CA ALA A 111 1.18 -17.02 18.36
C ALA A 111 2.42 -16.15 18.08
N VAL A 112 3.06 -16.37 16.93
CA VAL A 112 4.23 -15.62 16.49
C VAL A 112 3.98 -15.06 15.10
N VAL A 113 4.20 -13.76 14.97
CA VAL A 113 4.26 -13.02 13.71
C VAL A 113 5.72 -12.65 13.48
N ALA A 114 6.20 -12.83 12.26
CA ALA A 114 7.45 -12.24 11.81
C ALA A 114 7.20 -11.33 10.62
N LEU A 115 7.98 -10.25 10.54
CA LEU A 115 7.91 -9.34 9.41
C LEU A 115 9.28 -8.73 9.11
N THR A 116 9.43 -8.29 7.87
CA THR A 116 10.54 -7.47 7.41
C THR A 116 10.34 -6.04 7.92
N SER A 117 11.38 -5.42 8.46
CA SER A 117 11.30 -4.04 8.93
C SER A 117 11.08 -3.08 7.74
N PRO A 118 10.04 -2.21 7.76
CA PRO A 118 9.80 -1.22 6.71
C PRO A 118 10.96 -0.22 6.55
N THR A 119 11.70 0.07 7.62
CA THR A 119 12.87 0.98 7.62
C THR A 119 14.09 0.39 6.90
N ALA A 120 14.13 -0.94 6.72
CA ALA A 120 15.18 -1.65 6.00
C ALA A 120 14.84 -1.88 4.52
N MET A 121 13.65 -1.46 4.07
CA MET A 121 13.18 -1.65 2.70
C MET A 121 13.47 -0.42 1.84
N LYS A 122 13.70 -0.64 0.54
CA LYS A 122 13.87 0.46 -0.43
C LYS A 122 12.57 1.22 -0.67
N GLU A 123 11.46 0.49 -0.70
CA GLU A 123 10.12 1.01 -0.85
C GLU A 123 9.38 0.64 0.44
N PRO A 124 9.16 1.61 1.35
CA PRO A 124 8.39 1.39 2.57
C PRO A 124 6.95 1.00 2.23
N PHE A 125 6.34 0.20 3.09
CA PHE A 125 4.94 -0.20 3.00
C PHE A 125 4.19 0.32 4.23
N ASN A 126 2.86 0.37 4.17
CA ASN A 126 2.04 0.72 5.33
C ASN A 126 2.16 -0.39 6.40
N TRP A 127 2.99 -0.15 7.41
CA TRP A 127 3.30 -1.15 8.42
C TRP A 127 2.12 -1.43 9.35
N ALA A 128 1.26 -0.43 9.59
CA ALA A 128 0.06 -0.58 10.41
C ALA A 128 -0.94 -1.55 9.75
N SER A 129 -1.16 -1.41 8.44
CA SER A 129 -2.01 -2.32 7.67
C SER A 129 -1.49 -3.76 7.74
N VAL A 130 -0.18 -3.96 7.60
CA VAL A 130 0.45 -5.29 7.70
C VAL A 130 0.30 -5.85 9.12
N LEU A 131 0.52 -5.07 10.17
CA LEU A 131 0.34 -5.54 11.54
C LEU A 131 -1.12 -5.95 11.81
N LYS A 132 -2.09 -5.15 11.37
CA LYS A 132 -3.51 -5.49 11.52
C LYS A 132 -3.86 -6.77 10.77
N HIS A 133 -3.36 -6.94 9.55
CA HIS A 133 -3.51 -8.15 8.74
C HIS A 133 -2.98 -9.39 9.48
N GLU A 134 -1.73 -9.35 9.94
CA GLU A 134 -1.10 -10.48 10.63
C GLU A 134 -1.75 -10.76 11.99
N LEU A 135 -2.19 -9.73 12.70
CA LEU A 135 -2.93 -9.89 13.93
C LEU A 135 -4.27 -10.57 13.68
N VAL A 136 -4.99 -10.26 12.59
CA VAL A 136 -6.22 -10.98 12.26
C VAL A 136 -5.96 -12.48 12.10
N HIS A 137 -4.86 -12.89 11.45
CA HIS A 137 -4.48 -14.31 11.40
C HIS A 137 -4.26 -14.92 12.79
N VAL A 138 -3.64 -14.20 13.72
CA VAL A 138 -3.47 -14.65 15.13
C VAL A 138 -4.82 -14.97 15.75
N PHE A 139 -5.82 -14.09 15.57
CA PHE A 139 -7.19 -14.30 16.09
C PHE A 139 -7.87 -15.49 15.41
N THR A 140 -7.94 -15.50 14.08
CA THR A 140 -8.72 -16.48 13.32
C THR A 140 -8.12 -17.89 13.38
N LEU A 141 -6.79 -18.03 13.30
CA LEU A 141 -6.11 -19.32 13.40
C LEU A 141 -6.33 -19.93 14.79
N GLN A 142 -6.14 -19.16 15.86
CA GLN A 142 -6.28 -19.68 17.21
C GLN A 142 -7.74 -19.95 17.60
N GLN A 143 -8.68 -19.05 17.24
CA GLN A 143 -10.11 -19.24 17.47
C GLN A 143 -10.61 -20.56 16.85
N THR A 144 -10.17 -20.85 15.62
CA THR A 144 -10.60 -22.02 14.86
C THR A 144 -9.72 -23.26 15.08
N LYS A 145 -8.77 -23.21 16.02
CA LYS A 145 -7.82 -24.31 16.28
C LYS A 145 -7.08 -24.75 15.00
N TYR A 146 -6.71 -23.78 14.15
CA TYR A 146 -6.01 -23.97 12.88
C TYR A 146 -6.79 -24.81 11.86
N LYS A 147 -8.13 -24.77 11.92
CA LYS A 147 -9.03 -25.48 10.98
C LYS A 147 -9.76 -24.57 10.01
N ILE A 148 -9.57 -23.26 10.10
CA ILE A 148 -10.07 -22.30 9.10
C ILE A 148 -9.42 -22.57 7.72
N PRO A 149 -10.18 -22.53 6.62
CA PRO A 149 -9.60 -22.58 5.27
C PRO A 149 -8.78 -21.31 4.99
N HIS A 150 -7.74 -21.44 4.15
CA HIS A 150 -6.83 -20.33 3.85
C HIS A 150 -7.60 -19.14 3.28
N TRP A 151 -8.46 -19.37 2.28
CA TRP A 151 -9.22 -18.29 1.65
C TRP A 151 -10.01 -17.46 2.68
N PHE A 152 -10.56 -18.08 3.73
CA PHE A 152 -11.39 -17.37 4.67
C PHE A 152 -10.56 -16.55 5.67
N THR A 153 -9.41 -17.06 6.12
CA THR A 153 -8.54 -16.24 6.96
C THR A 153 -7.97 -15.05 6.20
N GLU A 154 -7.60 -15.21 4.93
CA GLU A 154 -7.14 -14.11 4.07
C GLU A 154 -8.28 -13.09 3.81
N ALA A 155 -9.51 -13.57 3.59
CA ALA A 155 -10.67 -12.71 3.42
C ALA A 155 -10.88 -11.79 4.63
N LEU A 156 -10.78 -12.34 5.84
CA LEU A 156 -10.95 -11.59 7.08
C LEU A 156 -9.78 -10.62 7.32
N ALA A 157 -8.55 -11.04 7.03
CA ALA A 157 -7.37 -10.20 7.18
C ALA A 157 -7.43 -8.99 6.24
N VAL A 158 -7.60 -9.20 4.93
CA VAL A 158 -7.71 -8.13 3.93
C VAL A 158 -8.90 -7.21 4.19
N ARG A 159 -10.06 -7.77 4.59
CA ARG A 159 -11.23 -6.95 4.91
C ARG A 159 -11.01 -6.05 6.13
N SER A 160 -10.23 -6.52 7.11
CA SER A 160 -9.98 -5.77 8.35
C SER A 160 -8.97 -4.64 8.20
N GLU A 161 -8.16 -4.65 7.12
CA GLU A 161 -7.27 -3.53 6.78
C GLU A 161 -8.04 -2.21 6.58
N GLY A 162 -9.32 -2.27 6.17
CA GLY A 162 -10.17 -1.10 5.99
C GLY A 162 -9.83 -0.22 4.77
N SER A 163 -8.79 -0.58 4.03
CA SER A 163 -8.34 0.06 2.80
C SER A 163 -9.29 -0.23 1.63
N ALA A 164 -9.26 0.64 0.61
CA ALA A 164 -9.95 0.34 -0.63
C ALA A 164 -9.36 -0.91 -1.28
N ARG A 165 -10.21 -1.67 -1.98
CA ARG A 165 -9.78 -2.83 -2.74
C ARG A 165 -8.67 -2.42 -3.74
N PRO A 166 -7.53 -3.13 -3.76
CA PRO A 166 -6.42 -2.82 -4.65
C PRO A 166 -6.83 -2.72 -6.11
N GLN A 167 -6.25 -1.79 -6.87
CA GLN A 167 -6.56 -1.60 -8.29
C GLN A 167 -6.31 -2.86 -9.12
N ARG A 168 -5.27 -3.63 -8.76
CA ARG A 168 -4.95 -4.90 -9.41
C ARG A 168 -6.10 -5.90 -9.33
N PHE A 169 -6.84 -5.92 -8.21
CA PHE A 169 -7.98 -6.82 -8.03
C PHE A 169 -9.11 -6.45 -9.00
N ASN A 170 -9.38 -5.15 -9.15
CA ASN A 170 -10.40 -4.66 -10.07
C ASN A 170 -10.04 -4.93 -11.54
N GLN A 171 -8.77 -4.79 -11.93
CA GLN A 171 -8.29 -5.19 -13.26
C GLN A 171 -8.52 -6.69 -13.52
N LEU A 172 -8.20 -7.55 -12.55
CA LEU A 172 -8.41 -8.99 -12.65
C LEU A 172 -9.89 -9.35 -12.74
N LEU A 173 -10.77 -8.67 -12.00
CA LEU A 173 -12.22 -8.86 -12.09
C LEU A 173 -12.75 -8.56 -13.48
N VAL A 174 -12.40 -7.40 -14.06
CA VAL A 174 -12.85 -6.98 -15.39
C VAL A 174 -12.28 -7.91 -16.48
N LYS A 175 -11.07 -8.45 -16.28
CA LYS A 175 -10.46 -9.41 -17.20
C LYS A 175 -11.11 -10.79 -17.14
N ARG A 176 -11.25 -11.37 -15.94
CA ARG A 176 -11.52 -12.81 -15.73
C ARG A 176 -12.99 -13.17 -15.58
N VAL A 177 -13.77 -12.36 -14.86
CA VAL A 177 -15.19 -12.66 -14.57
C VAL A 177 -16.04 -12.78 -15.84
N PRO A 178 -15.89 -11.92 -16.88
CA PRO A 178 -16.64 -12.07 -18.12
C PRO A 178 -16.30 -13.35 -18.91
N GLN A 179 -15.10 -13.89 -18.70
CA GLN A 179 -14.62 -15.12 -19.35
C GLN A 179 -15.02 -16.38 -18.57
N GLY A 180 -15.66 -16.24 -17.41
CA GLY A 180 -16.00 -17.36 -16.53
C GLY A 180 -14.79 -17.96 -15.80
N GLU A 181 -13.64 -17.27 -15.80
CA GLU A 181 -12.44 -17.68 -15.08
C GLU A 181 -12.57 -17.30 -13.59
N ILE A 182 -13.44 -17.99 -12.85
CA ILE A 182 -13.71 -17.78 -11.42
C ILE A 182 -13.36 -19.07 -10.67
N TYR A 183 -12.84 -18.97 -9.45
CA TYR A 183 -12.48 -20.13 -8.65
C TYR A 183 -13.67 -20.55 -7.77
N SER A 184 -13.88 -21.86 -7.61
CA SER A 184 -14.73 -22.36 -6.52
C SER A 184 -14.04 -22.14 -5.16
N LEU A 185 -14.80 -22.26 -4.05
CA LEU A 185 -14.22 -22.17 -2.71
C LEU A 185 -13.16 -23.26 -2.44
N GLU A 186 -13.32 -24.44 -3.04
CA GLU A 186 -12.34 -25.52 -2.96
C GLU A 186 -11.06 -25.21 -3.75
N GLU A 187 -11.20 -24.62 -4.95
CA GLU A 187 -10.06 -24.21 -5.76
C GLU A 187 -9.24 -23.10 -5.10
N LEU A 188 -9.89 -22.16 -4.41
CA LEU A 188 -9.22 -21.04 -3.73
C LEU A 188 -8.15 -21.51 -2.74
N ASP A 189 -8.44 -22.50 -1.89
CA ASP A 189 -7.46 -23.04 -0.95
C ASP A 189 -6.24 -23.60 -1.67
N GLY A 190 -6.44 -24.29 -2.80
CA GLY A 190 -5.35 -24.81 -3.62
C GLY A 190 -4.47 -23.70 -4.21
N VAL A 191 -5.06 -22.56 -4.60
CA VAL A 191 -4.34 -21.42 -5.16
C VAL A 191 -3.43 -20.75 -4.13
N PHE A 192 -3.85 -20.63 -2.87
CA PHE A 192 -3.00 -20.10 -1.79
C PHE A 192 -1.80 -20.98 -1.48
N VAL A 193 -1.95 -22.31 -1.59
CA VAL A 193 -0.85 -23.25 -1.33
C VAL A 193 0.13 -23.32 -2.52
N ARG A 194 -0.37 -23.28 -3.77
CA ARG A 194 0.46 -23.40 -4.99
C ARG A 194 -0.04 -22.48 -6.11
N PRO A 195 0.25 -21.16 -6.03
CA PRO A 195 -0.15 -20.24 -7.08
C PRO A 195 0.65 -20.50 -8.37
N LYS A 196 -0.04 -20.54 -9.52
CA LYS A 196 0.60 -20.70 -10.84
C LYS A 196 1.28 -19.41 -11.33
N SER A 197 0.84 -18.27 -10.83
CA SER A 197 1.32 -16.93 -11.19
C SER A 197 0.91 -15.93 -10.11
N SER A 198 1.54 -14.75 -10.14
CA SER A 198 1.13 -13.63 -9.27
C SER A 198 -0.33 -13.22 -9.49
N ASP A 199 -0.81 -13.23 -10.74
CA ASP A 199 -2.22 -12.92 -11.06
C ASP A 199 -3.20 -13.91 -10.43
N ASN A 200 -2.87 -15.19 -10.40
CA ASN A 200 -3.72 -16.20 -9.76
C ASN A 200 -3.79 -15.95 -8.25
N TRP A 201 -2.68 -15.62 -7.62
CA TRP A 201 -2.62 -15.34 -6.20
C TRP A 201 -3.40 -14.07 -5.83
N ASN A 202 -3.16 -12.97 -6.55
CA ASN A 202 -3.91 -11.72 -6.39
C ASN A 202 -5.42 -11.91 -6.63
N PHE A 203 -5.80 -12.74 -7.60
CA PHE A 203 -7.21 -13.01 -7.86
C PHE A 203 -7.86 -13.87 -6.76
N ALA A 204 -7.10 -14.77 -6.12
CA ALA A 204 -7.58 -15.52 -4.96
C ALA A 204 -7.84 -14.60 -3.76
N TYR A 205 -6.94 -13.65 -3.48
CA TYR A 205 -7.18 -12.59 -2.50
C TYR A 205 -8.43 -11.76 -2.83
N CYS A 206 -8.56 -11.33 -4.08
CA CYS A 206 -9.71 -10.58 -4.55
C CYS A 206 -11.03 -11.33 -4.34
N GLN A 207 -11.08 -12.61 -4.75
CA GLN A 207 -12.27 -13.43 -4.58
C GLN A 207 -12.60 -13.67 -3.11
N SER A 208 -11.58 -13.92 -2.29
CA SER A 208 -11.72 -14.13 -0.84
C SER A 208 -12.34 -12.92 -0.16
N LEU A 209 -11.80 -11.72 -0.40
CA LEU A 209 -12.37 -10.45 0.08
C LEU A 209 -13.82 -10.28 -0.36
N LEU A 210 -14.11 -10.42 -1.65
CA LEU A 210 -15.46 -10.23 -2.19
C LEU A 210 -16.45 -11.31 -1.74
N CYS A 211 -15.96 -12.50 -1.39
CA CYS A 211 -16.78 -13.55 -0.79
C CYS A 211 -17.22 -13.14 0.62
N ALA A 212 -16.31 -12.55 1.42
CA ALA A 212 -16.68 -11.98 2.71
C ALA A 212 -17.66 -10.80 2.58
N ASP A 213 -17.44 -9.91 1.62
CA ASP A 213 -18.37 -8.80 1.34
C ASP A 213 -19.77 -9.32 0.96
N PHE A 214 -19.82 -10.29 0.05
CA PHE A 214 -21.05 -10.97 -0.36
C PHE A 214 -21.76 -11.60 0.84
N MET A 215 -21.04 -12.31 1.71
CA MET A 215 -21.63 -12.95 2.88
C MET A 215 -22.29 -11.94 3.82
N VAL A 216 -21.67 -10.77 4.00
CA VAL A 216 -22.22 -9.70 4.83
C VAL A 216 -23.42 -9.04 4.16
N GLU A 217 -23.37 -8.78 2.85
CA GLU A 217 -24.49 -8.17 2.09
C GLU A 217 -25.72 -9.09 2.04
N GLU A 218 -25.52 -10.38 1.81
CA GLU A 218 -26.61 -11.35 1.60
C GLU A 218 -27.14 -11.96 2.91
N PHE A 219 -26.26 -12.26 3.87
CA PHE A 219 -26.64 -13.01 5.10
C PHE A 219 -26.50 -12.19 6.40
N GLY A 220 -26.10 -10.93 6.29
CA GLY A 220 -26.04 -9.96 7.40
C GLY A 220 -24.69 -9.88 8.12
N ALA A 221 -24.57 -8.89 9.02
CA ALA A 221 -23.31 -8.54 9.69
C ALA A 221 -22.65 -9.70 10.47
N ASP A 222 -23.45 -10.62 11.01
CA ASP A 222 -22.95 -11.76 11.78
C ASP A 222 -22.48 -12.95 10.93
N ALA A 223 -22.63 -12.88 9.59
CA ALA A 223 -22.34 -14.00 8.69
C ALA A 223 -20.93 -14.57 8.87
N LEU A 224 -19.93 -13.69 8.94
CA LEU A 224 -18.51 -14.06 9.09
C LEU A 224 -18.25 -14.73 10.45
N LYS A 225 -18.86 -14.21 11.52
CA LYS A 225 -18.73 -14.75 12.88
C LYS A 225 -19.38 -16.13 13.02
N LYS A 226 -20.54 -16.34 12.39
CA LYS A 226 -21.20 -17.66 12.31
C LYS A 226 -20.29 -18.67 11.62
N LEU A 227 -19.69 -18.28 10.50
CA LEU A 227 -18.80 -19.16 9.74
C LEU A 227 -17.52 -19.51 10.52
N LEU A 228 -16.91 -18.53 11.20
CA LEU A 228 -15.79 -18.76 12.14
C LEU A 228 -16.15 -19.76 13.24
N THR A 229 -17.32 -19.60 13.85
CA THR A 229 -17.82 -20.52 14.90
C THR A 229 -18.01 -21.93 14.35
N SER A 230 -18.50 -22.07 13.11
CA SER A 230 -18.65 -23.36 12.45
C SER A 230 -17.30 -24.05 12.20
N TYR A 231 -16.28 -23.30 11.76
CA TYR A 231 -14.91 -23.84 11.62
C TYR A 231 -14.25 -24.16 12.96
N GLN A 232 -14.52 -23.39 14.01
CA GLN A 232 -14.11 -23.73 15.38
C GLN A 232 -14.70 -25.08 15.84
N ASN A 233 -15.89 -25.42 15.37
CA ASN A 233 -16.54 -26.73 15.56
C ASN A 233 -16.08 -27.80 14.55
N GLN A 234 -15.02 -27.54 13.78
CA GLN A 234 -14.39 -28.46 12.83
C GLN A 234 -15.31 -28.94 11.70
N ARG A 235 -16.28 -28.10 11.30
CA ARG A 235 -17.09 -28.36 10.11
C ARG A 235 -16.25 -28.19 8.83
N SER A 236 -16.54 -28.98 7.81
CA SER A 236 -16.06 -28.72 6.45
C SER A 236 -16.73 -27.47 5.89
N THR A 237 -16.15 -26.85 4.85
CA THR A 237 -16.72 -25.67 4.18
C THR A 237 -18.17 -25.92 3.74
N GLU A 238 -18.46 -27.04 3.08
CA GLU A 238 -19.82 -27.38 2.65
C GLU A 238 -20.81 -27.47 3.82
N ALA A 239 -20.42 -28.16 4.90
CA ALA A 239 -21.26 -28.29 6.09
C ALA A 239 -21.46 -26.94 6.79
N ALA A 240 -20.41 -26.12 6.85
CA ALA A 240 -20.43 -24.79 7.46
C ALA A 240 -21.34 -23.83 6.69
N ILE A 241 -21.25 -23.80 5.35
CA ILE A 241 -22.15 -23.01 4.49
C ILE A 241 -23.61 -23.42 4.71
N LYS A 242 -23.90 -24.73 4.70
CA LYS A 242 -25.26 -25.24 4.92
C LYS A 242 -25.79 -24.89 6.31
N GLU A 243 -24.97 -25.03 7.34
CA GLU A 243 -25.32 -24.71 8.73
C GLU A 243 -25.58 -23.20 8.91
N CYS A 244 -24.68 -22.35 8.39
CA CYS A 244 -24.73 -20.91 8.65
C CYS A 244 -25.72 -20.16 7.75
N PHE A 245 -25.88 -20.58 6.49
CA PHE A 245 -26.63 -19.84 5.46
C PHE A 245 -27.87 -20.55 4.96
N GLN A 246 -28.13 -21.78 5.42
CA GLN A 246 -29.34 -22.57 5.09
C GLN A 246 -29.53 -22.82 3.59
N ILE A 247 -28.42 -22.85 2.83
CA ILE A 247 -28.37 -23.15 1.39
C ILE A 247 -27.26 -24.17 1.09
N SER A 248 -27.30 -24.80 -0.08
CA SER A 248 -26.19 -25.69 -0.50
C SER A 248 -24.95 -24.89 -0.90
N LEU A 249 -23.78 -25.54 -0.93
CA LEU A 249 -22.55 -24.93 -1.43
C LEU A 249 -22.69 -24.49 -2.90
N GLU A 250 -23.33 -25.30 -3.74
CA GLU A 250 -23.58 -24.98 -5.15
C GLU A 250 -24.47 -23.72 -5.32
N GLU A 251 -25.51 -23.60 -4.49
CA GLU A 251 -26.38 -22.42 -4.49
C GLU A 251 -25.63 -21.18 -3.99
N PHE A 252 -24.80 -21.33 -2.95
CA PHE A 252 -23.94 -20.27 -2.43
C PHE A 252 -22.99 -19.75 -3.51
N GLU A 253 -22.26 -20.63 -4.19
CA GLU A 253 -21.31 -20.26 -5.26
C GLU A 253 -22.03 -19.63 -6.45
N THR A 254 -23.22 -20.11 -6.80
CA THR A 254 -24.04 -19.50 -7.87
C THR A 254 -24.40 -18.05 -7.54
N ARG A 255 -24.85 -17.78 -6.30
CA ARG A 255 -25.17 -16.42 -5.84
C ARG A 255 -23.93 -15.53 -5.74
N TYR A 256 -22.83 -16.08 -5.22
CA TYR A 256 -21.54 -15.39 -5.15
C TYR A 256 -21.01 -15.01 -6.54
N HIS A 257 -21.07 -15.91 -7.52
CA HIS A 257 -20.67 -15.61 -8.90
C HIS A 257 -21.55 -14.52 -9.54
N ALA A 258 -22.85 -14.48 -9.21
CA ALA A 258 -23.73 -13.39 -9.62
C ALA A 258 -23.33 -12.06 -8.98
N TYR A 259 -22.94 -12.08 -7.70
CA TYR A 259 -22.37 -10.92 -7.00
C TYR A 259 -21.08 -10.43 -7.66
N LEU A 260 -20.14 -11.32 -8.00
CA LEU A 260 -18.93 -10.94 -8.75
C LEU A 260 -19.26 -10.27 -10.09
N LYS A 261 -20.23 -10.80 -10.85
CA LYS A 261 -20.69 -10.18 -12.11
C LYS A 261 -21.27 -8.78 -11.88
N LYS A 262 -22.06 -8.57 -10.82
CA LYS A 262 -22.60 -7.26 -10.41
C LYS A 262 -21.48 -6.27 -10.11
N ILE A 263 -20.48 -6.68 -9.31
CA ILE A 263 -19.32 -5.85 -9.00
C ILE A 263 -18.52 -5.53 -10.25
N THR A 264 -18.19 -6.52 -11.09
CA THR A 264 -17.46 -6.31 -12.34
C THR A 264 -18.19 -5.34 -13.29
N ALA A 265 -19.53 -5.43 -13.39
CA ALA A 265 -20.32 -4.51 -14.21
C ALA A 265 -20.29 -3.05 -13.69
N SER A 266 -20.03 -2.83 -12.40
CA SER A 266 -19.86 -1.49 -11.83
C SER A 266 -18.48 -0.87 -12.11
N LEU A 267 -17.47 -1.68 -12.42
CA LEU A 267 -16.07 -1.26 -12.63
C LEU A 267 -15.86 -0.72 -14.05
N LYS A 268 -16.53 0.40 -14.38
CA LYS A 268 -16.37 1.08 -15.68
C LYS A 268 -15.02 1.79 -15.77
N GLY A 269 -14.40 1.77 -16.93
CA GLY A 269 -13.16 2.51 -17.18
C GLY A 269 -11.87 1.81 -16.73
N TYR A 270 -11.91 0.51 -16.43
CA TYR A 270 -10.68 -0.30 -16.45
C TYR A 270 -10.35 -0.69 -17.89
N GLN A 271 -9.08 -0.57 -18.27
CA GLN A 271 -8.60 -1.07 -19.54
C GLN A 271 -8.18 -2.53 -19.41
N THR A 272 -8.52 -3.34 -20.41
CA THR A 272 -7.88 -4.63 -20.64
C THR A 272 -6.66 -4.36 -21.53
N GLU A 273 -5.45 -4.66 -21.05
CA GLU A 273 -4.24 -4.60 -21.88
C GLU A 273 -4.44 -5.40 -23.18
N SER A 274 -4.03 -4.83 -24.33
CA SER A 274 -4.05 -5.55 -25.61
C SER A 274 -2.96 -6.63 -25.58
N THR A 275 -3.37 -7.89 -25.72
CA THR A 275 -2.54 -9.09 -25.47
C THR A 275 -1.81 -9.63 -26.70
N ARG A 276 -1.77 -8.91 -27.83
CA ARG A 276 -1.19 -9.44 -29.07
C ARG A 276 0.33 -9.38 -29.03
N SER A 277 0.98 -10.51 -29.23
CA SER A 277 2.43 -10.59 -29.37
C SER A 277 2.89 -9.95 -30.69
N PHE A 278 4.18 -9.57 -30.77
CA PHE A 278 4.79 -9.06 -32.00
C PHE A 278 4.52 -9.95 -33.22
N SER A 279 4.59 -11.27 -33.04
CA SER A 279 4.34 -12.20 -34.15
C SER A 279 2.89 -12.21 -34.62
N GLU A 280 1.93 -12.07 -33.71
CA GLU A 280 0.51 -12.05 -34.05
C GLU A 280 0.13 -10.75 -34.74
N LEU A 281 0.61 -9.63 -34.21
CA LEU A 281 0.41 -8.30 -34.79
C LEU A 281 1.03 -8.18 -36.18
N LYS A 282 2.25 -8.69 -36.35
CA LYS A 282 2.89 -8.75 -37.67
C LYS A 282 2.05 -9.55 -38.67
N LYS A 283 1.61 -10.76 -38.31
CA LYS A 283 0.78 -11.59 -39.19
C LYS A 283 -0.55 -10.92 -39.53
N ALA A 284 -1.20 -10.29 -38.54
CA ALA A 284 -2.47 -9.58 -38.74
C ALA A 284 -2.30 -8.39 -39.70
N TYR A 285 -1.25 -7.59 -39.52
CA TYR A 285 -0.91 -6.49 -40.43
C TYR A 285 -0.56 -6.98 -41.84
N GLU A 286 0.20 -8.08 -41.98
CA GLU A 286 0.53 -8.65 -43.28
C GLU A 286 -0.69 -9.18 -44.03
N ALA A 287 -1.68 -9.71 -43.31
CA ALA A 287 -2.95 -10.16 -43.86
C ALA A 287 -3.86 -9.01 -44.32
N ASP A 288 -3.81 -7.86 -43.63
CA ASP A 288 -4.60 -6.67 -43.98
C ASP A 288 -3.79 -5.38 -43.82
N LYS A 289 -2.98 -5.07 -44.85
CA LYS A 289 -2.12 -3.87 -44.88
C LYS A 289 -2.90 -2.56 -45.07
N GLN A 290 -4.20 -2.63 -45.38
CA GLN A 290 -5.02 -1.42 -45.58
C GLN A 290 -5.66 -0.95 -44.27
N ASN A 291 -5.73 -1.83 -43.26
CA ASN A 291 -6.23 -1.49 -41.94
C ASN A 291 -5.24 -0.58 -41.19
N LEU A 292 -5.57 0.71 -41.14
CA LEU A 292 -4.75 1.74 -40.50
C LEU A 292 -4.60 1.54 -38.99
N ASN A 293 -5.58 0.91 -38.31
CA ASN A 293 -5.48 0.58 -36.89
C ASN A 293 -4.41 -0.48 -36.65
N LEU A 294 -4.47 -1.59 -37.39
CA LEU A 294 -3.45 -2.65 -37.33
C LEU A 294 -2.06 -2.12 -37.72
N ALA A 295 -1.98 -1.26 -38.73
CA ALA A 295 -0.72 -0.65 -39.15
C ALA A 295 -0.10 0.22 -38.04
N GLY A 296 -0.92 1.03 -37.34
CA GLY A 296 -0.43 1.84 -36.22
C GLY A 296 -0.08 1.03 -34.97
N GLU A 297 -0.87 0.02 -34.62
CA GLU A 297 -0.52 -0.92 -33.53
C GLU A 297 0.81 -1.63 -33.85
N TYR A 298 1.01 -2.07 -35.10
CA TYR A 298 2.26 -2.69 -35.51
C TYR A 298 3.44 -1.69 -35.49
N ALA A 299 3.23 -0.43 -35.87
CA ALA A 299 4.25 0.62 -35.75
C ALA A 299 4.69 0.85 -34.29
N ALA A 300 3.74 0.89 -33.36
CA ALA A 300 4.03 1.02 -31.93
C ALA A 300 4.84 -0.18 -31.43
N ASN A 301 4.51 -1.39 -31.87
CA ASN A 301 5.22 -2.61 -31.49
C ASN A 301 6.63 -2.69 -32.12
N LEU A 302 6.82 -2.23 -33.36
CA LEU A 302 8.15 -2.06 -33.97
C LEU A 302 9.05 -1.15 -33.12
N LEU A 303 8.50 -0.06 -32.57
CA LEU A 303 9.23 0.85 -31.68
C LEU A 303 9.66 0.16 -30.38
N GLN A 304 8.77 -0.63 -29.75
CA GLN A 304 9.09 -1.43 -28.56
C GLN A 304 10.24 -2.41 -28.82
N HIS A 305 10.30 -2.98 -30.02
CA HIS A 305 11.39 -3.86 -30.48
C HIS A 305 12.63 -3.12 -31.01
N ARG A 306 12.77 -1.82 -30.70
CA ARG A 306 13.89 -0.95 -31.07
C ARG A 306 14.09 -0.75 -32.59
N LYS A 307 13.11 -1.12 -33.42
CA LYS A 307 13.12 -0.91 -34.87
C LYS A 307 12.63 0.50 -35.23
N LYS A 308 13.36 1.52 -34.74
CA LYS A 308 12.94 2.93 -34.77
C LYS A 308 12.64 3.46 -36.18
N GLN A 309 13.47 3.11 -37.16
CA GLN A 309 13.28 3.58 -38.53
C GLN A 309 12.03 2.98 -39.18
N GLU A 310 11.86 1.65 -39.11
CA GLU A 310 10.67 0.96 -39.63
C GLU A 310 9.39 1.48 -38.94
N ALA A 311 9.44 1.69 -37.62
CA ALA A 311 8.32 2.27 -36.86
C ALA A 311 7.97 3.69 -37.34
N ARG A 312 8.97 4.54 -37.57
CA ARG A 312 8.78 5.90 -38.06
C ARG A 312 8.15 5.92 -39.44
N GLU A 313 8.69 5.15 -40.38
CA GLU A 313 8.21 5.09 -41.77
C GLU A 313 6.76 4.59 -41.82
N LEU A 314 6.44 3.52 -41.08
CA LEU A 314 5.10 2.97 -41.03
C LEU A 314 4.11 3.94 -40.37
N ALA A 315 4.46 4.52 -39.21
CA ALA A 315 3.59 5.47 -38.53
C ALA A 315 3.36 6.75 -39.36
N GLN A 316 4.38 7.28 -40.04
CA GLN A 316 4.21 8.41 -40.97
C GLN A 316 3.29 8.05 -42.15
N SER A 317 3.43 6.85 -42.70
CA SER A 317 2.53 6.36 -43.75
C SER A 317 1.08 6.31 -43.27
N VAL A 318 0.85 5.86 -42.04
CA VAL A 318 -0.50 5.84 -41.43
C VAL A 318 -1.02 7.27 -41.24
N LEU A 319 -0.23 8.16 -40.62
CA LEU A 319 -0.64 9.55 -40.35
C LEU A 319 -0.89 10.37 -41.62
N SER A 320 -0.24 10.04 -42.74
CA SER A 320 -0.53 10.68 -44.02
C SER A 320 -1.93 10.37 -44.56
N LYS A 321 -2.53 9.24 -44.14
CA LYS A 321 -3.88 8.81 -44.54
C LYS A 321 -4.93 9.13 -43.49
N ASP A 322 -4.57 8.96 -42.21
CA ASP A 322 -5.38 9.32 -41.06
C ASP A 322 -4.54 10.08 -40.03
N PRO A 323 -4.54 11.42 -40.08
CA PRO A 323 -3.77 12.24 -39.14
C PRO A 323 -4.18 12.06 -37.68
N ALA A 324 -5.38 11.57 -37.40
CA ALA A 324 -5.92 11.39 -36.04
C ALA A 324 -5.69 9.98 -35.48
N GLN A 325 -5.01 9.09 -36.23
CA GLN A 325 -4.75 7.73 -35.80
C GLN A 325 -3.90 7.73 -34.50
N PRO A 326 -4.42 7.22 -33.36
CA PRO A 326 -3.78 7.38 -32.05
C PRO A 326 -2.41 6.71 -31.91
N GLN A 327 -2.30 5.44 -32.25
CA GLN A 327 -1.08 4.62 -32.09
C GLN A 327 0.06 5.08 -33.02
N ALA A 328 -0.27 5.53 -34.23
CA ALA A 328 0.71 6.11 -35.14
C ALA A 328 1.21 7.47 -34.64
N ALA A 329 0.30 8.34 -34.17
CA ALA A 329 0.66 9.62 -33.56
C ALA A 329 1.55 9.42 -32.32
N LEU A 330 1.19 8.48 -31.46
CA LEU A 330 1.95 8.11 -30.26
C LEU A 330 3.35 7.59 -30.61
N THR A 331 3.47 6.76 -31.65
CA THR A 331 4.75 6.23 -32.12
C THR A 331 5.70 7.35 -32.54
N ILE A 332 5.22 8.29 -33.35
CA ILE A 332 6.03 9.44 -33.78
C ILE A 332 6.32 10.37 -32.60
N ALA A 333 5.34 10.69 -31.76
CA ALA A 333 5.55 11.53 -30.58
C ALA A 333 6.63 10.96 -29.64
N ARG A 334 6.61 9.65 -29.36
CA ARG A 334 7.65 8.95 -28.58
C ARG A 334 9.02 9.05 -29.24
N LEU A 335 9.09 8.98 -30.57
CA LEU A 335 10.36 9.15 -31.30
C LEU A 335 10.89 10.59 -31.23
N GLU A 336 10.03 11.60 -31.27
CA GLU A 336 10.43 13.01 -31.11
C GLU A 336 10.88 13.32 -29.68
N LEU A 337 10.27 12.67 -28.67
CA LEU A 337 10.71 12.78 -27.27
C LEU A 337 12.11 12.21 -27.02
N LEU A 338 12.58 11.26 -27.84
CA LEU A 338 13.98 10.80 -27.76
C LEU A 338 14.97 11.90 -28.16
N SER A 339 14.52 12.87 -28.95
CA SER A 339 15.27 14.06 -29.33
C SER A 339 14.96 15.25 -28.41
N GLU A 340 14.21 15.02 -27.32
CA GLU A 340 13.72 16.04 -26.37
C GLU A 340 12.86 17.16 -26.99
N ASP A 341 12.31 16.95 -28.18
CA ASP A 341 11.45 17.92 -28.86
C ASP A 341 10.00 17.79 -28.36
N LEU A 342 9.72 18.36 -27.18
CA LEU A 342 8.40 18.38 -26.58
C LEU A 342 7.34 19.06 -27.49
N PRO A 343 7.62 20.23 -28.12
CA PRO A 343 6.67 20.86 -29.03
C PRO A 343 6.32 20.00 -30.25
N ALA A 344 7.30 19.38 -30.91
CA ALA A 344 7.04 18.52 -32.06
C ALA A 344 6.23 17.29 -31.67
N ALA A 345 6.58 16.65 -30.55
CA ALA A 345 5.84 15.51 -30.02
C ALA A 345 4.36 15.87 -29.75
N LEU A 346 4.11 17.01 -29.11
CA LEU A 346 2.75 17.48 -28.85
C LEU A 346 2.00 17.81 -30.15
N ALA A 347 2.65 18.48 -31.11
CA ALA A 347 2.06 18.87 -32.38
C ALA A 347 1.55 17.65 -33.18
N ILE A 348 2.29 16.55 -33.17
CA ILE A 348 1.90 15.30 -33.83
C ILE A 348 0.64 14.68 -33.22
N MET A 349 0.42 14.83 -31.91
CA MET A 349 -0.77 14.32 -31.23
C MET A 349 -1.98 15.24 -31.32
N GLN A 350 -1.81 16.50 -31.72
CA GLN A 350 -2.91 17.48 -31.82
C GLN A 350 -4.11 17.02 -32.66
N PRO A 351 -3.96 16.39 -33.84
CA PRO A 351 -5.11 15.92 -34.60
C PRO A 351 -5.92 14.85 -33.87
N ALA A 352 -5.23 13.91 -33.19
CA ALA A 352 -5.88 12.87 -32.38
C ALA A 352 -6.64 13.47 -31.18
N LEU A 353 -6.04 14.46 -30.50
CA LEU A 353 -6.69 15.19 -29.41
C LEU A 353 -7.90 15.98 -29.90
N LYS A 354 -7.81 16.66 -31.05
CA LYS A 354 -8.94 17.38 -31.67
C LYS A 354 -10.07 16.44 -32.10
N ALA A 355 -9.74 15.23 -32.55
CA ALA A 355 -10.70 14.17 -32.83
C ALA A 355 -11.31 13.55 -31.55
N LYS A 356 -10.93 14.04 -30.36
CA LYS A 356 -11.36 13.53 -29.05
C LYS A 356 -11.07 12.04 -28.89
N THR A 357 -9.86 11.64 -29.28
CA THR A 357 -9.35 10.29 -29.04
C THR A 357 -9.58 9.88 -27.59
N ASP A 358 -9.93 8.61 -27.40
CA ASP A 358 -10.01 7.98 -26.09
C ASP A 358 -8.84 7.07 -25.76
N ASP A 359 -7.86 7.03 -26.65
CA ASP A 359 -6.60 6.32 -26.45
C ASP A 359 -5.86 6.90 -25.24
N VAL A 360 -5.76 6.10 -24.18
CA VAL A 360 -5.16 6.49 -22.90
C VAL A 360 -3.70 6.86 -23.06
N GLU A 361 -2.94 6.12 -23.88
CA GLU A 361 -1.52 6.38 -24.04
C GLU A 361 -1.29 7.75 -24.72
N VAL A 362 -2.14 8.13 -25.68
CA VAL A 362 -2.10 9.48 -26.28
C VAL A 362 -2.45 10.55 -25.26
N LEU A 363 -3.54 10.37 -24.51
CA LEU A 363 -3.95 11.34 -23.47
C LEU A 363 -2.86 11.49 -22.40
N GLU A 364 -2.23 10.40 -21.98
CA GLU A 364 -1.20 10.39 -20.95
C GLU A 364 0.04 11.12 -21.43
N LEU A 365 0.51 10.79 -22.64
CA LEU A 365 1.72 11.39 -23.18
C LEU A 365 1.53 12.88 -23.43
N ALA A 366 0.40 13.26 -24.03
CA ALA A 366 0.06 14.67 -24.24
C ALA A 366 -0.04 15.42 -22.90
N GLY A 367 -0.76 14.86 -21.92
CA GLY A 367 -0.88 15.45 -20.59
C GLY A 367 0.49 15.63 -19.91
N LYS A 368 1.36 14.61 -19.92
CA LYS A 368 2.72 14.67 -19.37
C LYS A 368 3.57 15.74 -20.06
N ILE A 369 3.46 15.89 -21.38
CA ILE A 369 4.18 16.94 -22.12
C ILE A 369 3.67 18.34 -21.70
N LEU A 370 2.35 18.53 -21.65
CA LEU A 370 1.76 19.82 -21.26
C LEU A 370 2.17 20.23 -19.84
N LEU A 371 2.21 19.28 -18.90
CA LEU A 371 2.73 19.51 -17.55
C LEU A 371 4.19 19.97 -17.58
N LYS A 372 5.07 19.29 -18.33
CA LYS A 372 6.48 19.69 -18.46
C LYS A 372 6.66 21.07 -19.10
N GLN A 373 5.73 21.47 -19.96
CA GLN A 373 5.70 22.79 -20.59
C GLN A 373 5.01 23.87 -19.72
N ASN A 374 4.55 23.53 -18.51
CA ASN A 374 3.76 24.40 -17.63
C ASN A 374 2.45 24.91 -18.26
N GLN A 375 1.92 24.20 -19.26
CA GLN A 375 0.65 24.50 -19.93
C GLN A 375 -0.52 23.91 -19.12
N TYR A 376 -0.71 24.45 -17.92
CA TYR A 376 -1.67 23.91 -16.93
C TYR A 376 -3.13 23.95 -17.38
N PRO A 377 -3.66 25.00 -18.05
CA PRO A 377 -5.05 25.02 -18.51
C PRO A 377 -5.37 23.94 -19.57
N GLU A 378 -4.45 23.74 -20.51
CA GLU A 378 -4.57 22.71 -21.54
C GLU A 378 -4.43 21.31 -20.94
N ALA A 379 -3.46 21.12 -20.04
CA ALA A 379 -3.30 19.88 -19.29
C ALA A 379 -4.57 19.55 -18.50
N LEU A 380 -5.15 20.53 -17.80
CA LEU A 380 -6.36 20.35 -16.99
C LEU A 380 -7.50 19.74 -17.81
N THR A 381 -7.69 20.24 -19.03
CA THR A 381 -8.75 19.74 -19.93
C THR A 381 -8.55 18.27 -20.28
N ILE A 382 -7.31 17.85 -20.56
CA ILE A 382 -6.98 16.45 -20.86
C ILE A 382 -7.16 15.58 -19.61
N TYR A 383 -6.58 15.99 -18.48
CA TYR A 383 -6.61 15.22 -17.24
C TYR A 383 -8.03 15.07 -16.66
N GLU A 384 -8.87 16.11 -16.69
CA GLU A 384 -10.27 16.02 -16.24
C GLU A 384 -11.08 15.09 -17.16
N ALA A 385 -10.89 15.17 -18.48
CA ALA A 385 -11.57 14.29 -19.43
C ALA A 385 -11.13 12.82 -19.27
N ALA A 386 -9.82 12.60 -19.11
CA ALA A 386 -9.25 11.29 -18.91
C ALA A 386 -9.70 10.66 -17.58
N HIS A 387 -9.62 11.39 -16.46
CA HIS A 387 -10.09 10.92 -15.16
C HIS A 387 -11.59 10.59 -15.18
N LYS A 388 -12.41 11.37 -15.89
CA LYS A 388 -13.84 11.08 -16.01
C LYS A 388 -14.11 9.74 -16.71
N LYS A 389 -13.27 9.36 -17.68
CA LYS A 389 -13.40 8.10 -18.43
C LYS A 389 -12.72 6.92 -17.73
N TYR A 390 -11.60 7.17 -17.08
CA TYR A 390 -10.75 6.20 -16.40
C TYR A 390 -10.60 6.59 -14.91
N PRO A 391 -11.69 6.51 -14.12
CA PRO A 391 -11.74 7.08 -12.77
C PRO A 391 -10.83 6.39 -11.74
N TYR A 392 -10.29 5.22 -12.10
CA TYR A 392 -9.49 4.37 -11.21
C TYR A 392 -7.98 4.42 -11.49
N GLN A 393 -7.55 5.08 -12.57
CA GLN A 393 -6.13 5.30 -12.86
C GLN A 393 -5.63 6.47 -12.00
N THR A 394 -4.65 6.21 -11.14
CA THR A 394 -4.12 7.15 -10.15
C THR A 394 -3.28 8.24 -10.81
N GLU A 395 -2.68 7.95 -11.97
CA GLU A 395 -1.86 8.88 -12.75
C GLU A 395 -2.62 10.16 -13.12
N TRP A 396 -3.92 10.04 -13.41
CA TRP A 396 -4.74 11.21 -13.70
C TRP A 396 -4.97 12.08 -12.47
N LEU A 397 -5.18 11.46 -11.31
CA LEU A 397 -5.37 12.17 -10.05
C LEU A 397 -4.07 12.84 -9.58
N GLN A 398 -2.92 12.17 -9.75
CA GLN A 398 -1.59 12.75 -9.50
C GLN A 398 -1.38 14.01 -10.36
N GLY A 399 -1.63 13.90 -11.66
CA GLY A 399 -1.53 15.06 -12.56
C GLY A 399 -2.52 16.18 -12.20
N LEU A 400 -3.77 15.85 -11.86
CA LEU A 400 -4.76 16.84 -11.40
C LEU A 400 -4.32 17.54 -10.11
N ALA A 401 -3.79 16.80 -9.12
CA ALA A 401 -3.28 17.38 -7.88
C ALA A 401 -2.16 18.39 -8.16
N ILE A 402 -1.18 18.02 -9.01
CA ILE A 402 -0.10 18.91 -9.45
C ILE A 402 -0.68 20.17 -10.15
N ILE A 403 -1.61 19.99 -11.09
CA ILE A 403 -2.22 21.11 -11.83
C ILE A 403 -2.96 22.05 -10.89
N TYR A 404 -3.79 21.53 -10.00
CA TYR A 404 -4.56 22.35 -9.06
C TYR A 404 -3.65 23.05 -8.05
N ARG A 405 -2.55 22.44 -7.62
CA ARG A 405 -1.52 23.08 -6.80
C ARG A 405 -0.93 24.30 -7.51
N GLN A 406 -0.54 24.15 -8.78
CA GLN A 406 0.04 25.24 -9.58
C GLN A 406 -0.97 26.35 -9.89
N LEU A 407 -2.23 25.98 -10.09
CA LEU A 407 -3.34 26.92 -10.26
C LEU A 407 -3.87 27.50 -8.92
N LYS A 408 -3.26 27.15 -7.78
CA LYS A 408 -3.66 27.57 -6.42
C LYS A 408 -5.14 27.27 -6.10
N ASN A 409 -5.66 26.16 -6.62
CA ASN A 409 -7.00 25.68 -6.34
C ASN A 409 -6.95 24.58 -5.28
N GLU A 410 -6.73 24.99 -4.02
CA GLU A 410 -6.53 24.09 -2.88
C GLU A 410 -7.72 23.13 -2.66
N GLN A 411 -8.96 23.59 -2.87
CA GLN A 411 -10.15 22.76 -2.74
C GLN A 411 -10.17 21.60 -3.73
N LYS A 412 -9.86 21.87 -5.01
CA LYS A 412 -9.79 20.82 -6.02
C LYS A 412 -8.55 19.94 -5.87
N GLN A 413 -7.42 20.51 -5.45
CA GLN A 413 -6.20 19.75 -5.14
C GLN A 413 -6.50 18.72 -4.04
N LYS A 414 -7.06 19.17 -2.92
CA LYS A 414 -7.45 18.30 -1.80
C LYS A 414 -8.42 17.21 -2.24
N ALA A 415 -9.44 17.54 -3.02
CA ALA A 415 -10.39 16.54 -3.53
C ALA A 415 -9.71 15.49 -4.42
N ALA A 416 -8.68 15.86 -5.20
CA ALA A 416 -7.90 14.91 -5.99
C ALA A 416 -7.02 14.03 -5.09
N LEU A 417 -6.30 14.62 -4.13
CA LEU A 417 -5.45 13.90 -3.17
C LEU A 417 -6.24 12.91 -2.30
N LEU A 418 -7.41 13.29 -1.79
CA LEU A 418 -8.29 12.41 -1.01
C LEU A 418 -8.76 11.18 -1.81
N LYS A 419 -9.02 11.35 -3.11
CA LYS A 419 -9.32 10.22 -3.99
C LYS A 419 -8.08 9.38 -4.25
N LEU A 420 -6.92 10.02 -4.38
CA LEU A 420 -5.67 9.34 -4.67
C LEU A 420 -5.25 8.42 -3.52
N VAL A 421 -5.20 8.92 -2.28
CA VAL A 421 -4.89 8.11 -1.09
C VAL A 421 -5.95 7.03 -0.82
N HIS A 422 -7.18 7.20 -1.31
CA HIS A 422 -8.18 6.14 -1.29
C HIS A 422 -7.87 5.04 -2.31
N LEU A 423 -7.41 5.38 -3.52
CA LEU A 423 -7.08 4.40 -4.57
C LEU A 423 -5.70 3.77 -4.39
N ASP A 424 -4.78 4.49 -3.75
CA ASP A 424 -3.42 4.11 -3.40
C ASP A 424 -3.11 4.50 -1.93
N PRO A 425 -3.44 3.62 -0.98
CA PRO A 425 -3.19 3.84 0.44
C PRO A 425 -1.71 3.84 0.84
N ALA A 426 -0.77 3.64 -0.09
CA ALA A 426 0.67 3.69 0.15
C ALA A 426 1.31 5.01 -0.33
N ASP A 427 0.53 5.94 -0.90
CA ASP A 427 1.02 7.23 -1.38
C ASP A 427 1.28 8.22 -0.23
N VAL A 428 2.45 8.09 0.41
CA VAL A 428 2.89 8.95 1.51
C VAL A 428 3.03 10.42 1.10
N ASP A 429 3.45 10.70 -0.13
CA ASP A 429 3.63 12.07 -0.62
C ASP A 429 2.28 12.82 -0.60
N SER A 430 1.21 12.13 -1.02
CA SER A 430 -0.13 12.71 -0.99
C SER A 430 -0.72 12.83 0.41
N MET A 431 -0.37 11.93 1.33
CA MET A 431 -0.73 12.08 2.74
C MET A 431 -0.05 13.30 3.37
N LEU A 432 1.23 13.54 3.05
CA LEU A 432 1.96 14.72 3.51
C LEU A 432 1.36 16.00 2.90
N GLU A 433 1.03 16.02 1.61
CA GLU A 433 0.36 17.17 1.01
C GLU A 433 -1.00 17.47 1.68
N LEU A 434 -1.80 16.43 1.97
CA LEU A 434 -3.04 16.58 2.72
C LEU A 434 -2.80 17.13 4.13
N MET A 435 -1.82 16.60 4.86
CA MET A 435 -1.43 17.07 6.19
C MET A 435 -1.14 18.58 6.17
N TYR A 436 -0.30 19.05 5.25
CA TYR A 436 0.05 20.48 5.13
C TYR A 436 -1.13 21.35 4.70
N LEU A 437 -1.99 20.89 3.79
CA LEU A 437 -3.19 21.62 3.38
C LEU A 437 -4.20 21.77 4.54
N TYR A 438 -4.39 20.74 5.36
CA TYR A 438 -5.24 20.86 6.53
C TYR A 438 -4.59 21.68 7.64
N GLN A 439 -3.25 21.64 7.75
CA GLN A 439 -2.50 22.46 8.70
C GLN A 439 -2.67 23.96 8.38
N SER A 440 -2.57 24.35 7.10
CA SER A 440 -2.75 25.75 6.68
C SER A 440 -4.18 26.25 6.86
N GLU A 441 -5.18 25.38 6.73
CA GLU A 441 -6.58 25.68 7.02
C GLU A 441 -6.90 25.72 8.53
N GLY A 442 -6.02 25.20 9.37
CA GLY A 442 -6.23 25.09 10.81
C GLY A 442 -7.16 23.95 11.24
N ASP A 443 -7.44 22.97 10.36
CA ASP A 443 -8.16 21.75 10.73
C ASP A 443 -7.19 20.75 11.40
N LEU A 444 -6.95 21.01 12.69
CA LEU A 444 -6.00 20.26 13.50
C LEU A 444 -6.31 18.76 13.57
N LYS A 445 -7.59 18.36 13.47
CA LYS A 445 -7.98 16.94 13.52
C LYS A 445 -7.54 16.22 12.26
N GLN A 446 -7.76 16.83 11.10
CA GLN A 446 -7.32 16.28 9.83
C GLN A 446 -5.80 16.32 9.68
N THR A 447 -5.13 17.37 10.16
CA THR A 447 -3.66 17.40 10.22
C THR A 447 -3.11 16.22 11.01
N LEU A 448 -3.67 15.94 12.20
CA LEU A 448 -3.26 14.80 13.02
C LEU A 448 -3.51 13.48 12.29
N HIS A 449 -4.69 13.30 11.69
CA HIS A 449 -5.05 12.08 10.96
C HIS A 449 -4.08 11.78 9.80
N TRP A 450 -3.83 12.75 8.92
CA TRP A 450 -2.97 12.55 7.75
C TRP A 450 -1.49 12.44 8.11
N GLY A 451 -1.04 13.16 9.14
CA GLY A 451 0.33 13.00 9.65
C GLY A 451 0.54 11.62 10.29
N GLN A 452 -0.43 11.11 11.05
CA GLN A 452 -0.37 9.74 11.58
C GLN A 452 -0.38 8.70 10.46
N ALA A 453 -1.21 8.86 9.44
CA ALA A 453 -1.23 7.99 8.27
C ALA A 453 0.12 7.99 7.52
N ALA A 454 0.77 9.15 7.38
CA ALA A 454 2.10 9.24 6.80
C ALA A 454 3.16 8.48 7.64
N LEU A 455 3.13 8.60 8.98
CA LEU A 455 4.02 7.86 9.86
C LEU A 455 3.78 6.33 9.83
N GLN A 456 2.60 5.88 9.39
CA GLN A 456 2.34 4.46 9.14
C GLN A 456 3.11 3.91 7.92
N ILE A 457 3.77 4.76 7.14
CA ILE A 457 4.62 4.40 6.00
C ILE A 457 6.07 4.80 6.30
N ASP A 458 6.30 6.05 6.67
CA ASP A 458 7.62 6.60 7.03
C ASP A 458 7.62 7.14 8.46
N VAL A 459 7.93 6.25 9.41
CA VAL A 459 8.01 6.59 10.85
C VAL A 459 9.26 7.40 11.21
N LEU A 460 10.17 7.64 10.26
CA LEU A 460 11.44 8.35 10.50
C LEU A 460 11.43 9.76 9.92
N ASN A 461 10.27 10.25 9.47
CA ASN A 461 10.12 11.57 8.88
C ASN A 461 10.09 12.69 9.96
N PRO A 462 11.15 13.50 10.11
CA PRO A 462 11.22 14.51 11.17
C PRO A 462 10.16 15.60 11.01
N ASP A 463 9.89 16.05 9.78
CA ASP A 463 8.91 17.13 9.51
C ASP A 463 7.49 16.71 9.92
N THR A 464 7.16 15.42 9.78
CA THR A 464 5.88 14.88 10.23
C THR A 464 5.79 14.86 11.75
N HIS A 465 6.84 14.42 12.45
CA HIS A 465 6.87 14.49 13.92
C HIS A 465 6.76 15.93 14.45
N GLU A 466 7.45 16.89 13.82
CA GLU A 466 7.34 18.31 14.18
C GLU A 466 5.89 18.81 14.01
N CYS A 467 5.30 18.55 12.84
CA CYS A 467 3.91 18.93 12.56
C CYS A 467 2.92 18.32 13.56
N LEU A 468 3.07 17.03 13.89
CA LEU A 468 2.21 16.36 14.86
C LEU A 468 2.40 16.89 16.28
N ALA A 469 3.64 17.19 16.70
CA ALA A 469 3.94 17.75 18.00
C ALA A 469 3.25 19.11 18.20
N GLU A 470 3.41 20.02 17.23
CA GLU A 470 2.77 21.34 17.26
C GLU A 470 1.24 21.26 17.20
N THR A 471 0.72 20.36 16.37
CA THR A 471 -0.72 20.12 16.24
C THR A 471 -1.30 19.60 17.56
N ALA A 472 -0.59 18.69 18.22
CA ALA A 472 -0.95 18.16 19.54
C ALA A 472 -0.96 19.26 20.61
N LEU A 473 -0.02 20.21 20.59
CA LEU A 473 -0.06 21.39 21.49
C LEU A 473 -1.33 22.22 21.28
N LYS A 474 -1.68 22.52 20.02
CA LYS A 474 -2.90 23.28 19.69
C LYS A 474 -4.18 22.54 20.09
N LEU A 475 -4.16 21.20 20.03
CA LEU A 475 -5.25 20.32 20.50
C LEU A 475 -5.27 20.08 22.01
N LYS A 476 -4.31 20.64 22.77
CA LYS A 476 -4.14 20.42 24.21
C LYS A 476 -3.92 18.94 24.58
N GLN A 477 -3.13 18.24 23.78
CA GLN A 477 -2.71 16.86 23.99
C GLN A 477 -1.21 16.82 24.36
N PRO A 478 -0.83 17.21 25.59
CA PRO A 478 0.56 17.42 25.96
C PRO A 478 1.41 16.15 25.92
N GLU A 479 0.83 14.99 26.27
CA GLU A 479 1.56 13.71 26.25
C GLU A 479 1.95 13.30 24.83
N LEU A 480 1.04 13.51 23.86
CA LEU A 480 1.34 13.29 22.45
C LEU A 480 2.43 14.26 21.97
N ALA A 481 2.31 15.56 22.30
CA ALA A 481 3.32 16.54 21.94
C ALA A 481 4.71 16.19 22.50
N ILE A 482 4.78 15.77 23.78
CA ILE A 482 6.03 15.31 24.42
C ILE A 482 6.60 14.10 23.68
N ARG A 483 5.77 13.11 23.33
CA ARG A 483 6.22 11.94 22.56
C ARG A 483 6.83 12.36 21.23
N GLU A 484 6.11 13.17 20.45
CA GLU A 484 6.55 13.57 19.12
C GLU A 484 7.82 14.44 19.16
N PHE A 485 7.93 15.40 20.07
CA PHE A 485 9.16 16.18 20.20
C PHE A 485 10.36 15.33 20.62
N ARG A 486 10.16 14.31 21.47
CA ARG A 486 11.24 13.37 21.82
C ARG A 486 11.71 12.59 20.61
N VAL A 487 10.79 12.07 19.81
CA VAL A 487 11.13 11.35 18.58
C VAL A 487 11.83 12.27 17.59
N LEU A 488 11.32 13.49 17.40
CA LEU A 488 11.97 14.51 16.57
C LEU A 488 13.41 14.79 17.03
N LEU A 489 13.67 14.90 18.34
CA LEU A 489 15.03 15.12 18.86
C LEU A 489 15.93 13.88 18.82
N LEU A 490 15.38 12.67 18.62
CA LEU A 490 16.17 11.49 18.28
C LEU A 490 16.62 11.53 16.81
N LEU A 491 15.78 12.07 15.91
CA LEU A 491 16.06 12.20 14.48
C LEU A 491 16.92 13.43 14.16
N ASP A 492 16.64 14.56 14.80
CA ASP A 492 17.38 15.83 14.72
C ASP A 492 17.70 16.36 16.12
N ALA A 493 18.79 15.83 16.70
CA ALA A 493 19.24 16.19 18.04
C ALA A 493 19.66 17.66 18.20
N LYS A 494 19.85 18.41 17.10
CA LYS A 494 20.34 19.79 17.12
C LYS A 494 19.25 20.83 16.93
N ASN A 495 17.99 20.43 16.74
CA ASN A 495 16.87 21.37 16.60
C ASN A 495 16.64 22.15 17.92
N PRO A 496 17.00 23.45 17.98
CA PRO A 496 16.88 24.22 19.21
C PRO A 496 15.42 24.54 19.54
N GLU A 497 14.58 24.74 18.51
CA GLU A 497 13.18 25.09 18.68
C GLU A 497 12.39 23.90 19.23
N ALA A 498 12.56 22.71 18.63
CA ALA A 498 11.94 21.48 19.12
C ALA A 498 12.33 21.17 20.58
N ARG A 499 13.60 21.40 20.96
CA ARG A 499 14.08 21.19 22.34
C ARG A 499 13.49 22.21 23.30
N TYR A 500 13.36 23.47 22.89
CA TYR A 500 12.67 24.49 23.67
C TYR A 500 11.19 24.15 23.86
N LEU A 501 10.48 23.79 22.79
CA LEU A 501 9.06 23.42 22.83
C LEU A 501 8.82 22.19 23.69
N LEU A 502 9.68 21.16 23.62
CA LEU A 502 9.65 20.02 24.53
C LEU A 502 9.77 20.46 26.00
N ALA A 503 10.79 21.26 26.31
CA ALA A 503 11.01 21.74 27.67
C ALA A 503 9.82 22.56 28.20
N ASN A 504 9.27 23.46 27.38
CA ASN A 504 8.10 24.24 27.75
C ASN A 504 6.88 23.34 28.01
N THR A 505 6.64 22.37 27.13
CA THR A 505 5.52 21.42 27.26
C THR A 505 5.65 20.56 28.52
N LEU A 506 6.87 20.10 28.85
CA LEU A 506 7.17 19.38 30.08
C LEU A 506 6.92 20.24 31.32
N PHE A 507 7.35 21.50 31.31
CA PHE A 507 7.12 22.44 32.40
C PHE A 507 5.62 22.68 32.65
N GLU A 508 4.86 22.97 31.59
CA GLU A 508 3.41 23.18 31.65
C GLU A 508 2.65 21.93 32.10
N SER A 509 3.18 20.74 31.78
CA SER A 509 2.64 19.44 32.22
C SER A 509 3.08 19.03 33.64
N GLY A 510 3.80 19.90 34.35
CA GLY A 510 4.27 19.66 35.73
C GLY A 510 5.52 18.78 35.83
N LYS A 511 6.10 18.34 34.71
CA LYS A 511 7.32 17.50 34.64
C LYS A 511 8.58 18.36 34.74
N LYS A 512 8.70 19.12 35.84
CA LYS A 512 9.72 20.16 36.02
C LYS A 512 11.17 19.67 35.87
N GLN A 513 11.50 18.51 36.44
CA GLN A 513 12.86 17.96 36.40
C GLN A 513 13.28 17.57 34.97
N GLU A 514 12.36 17.01 34.20
CA GLU A 514 12.58 16.68 32.78
C GLU A 514 12.72 17.96 31.95
N ALA A 515 11.90 18.98 32.23
CA ALA A 515 12.01 20.28 31.58
C ALA A 515 13.37 20.96 31.84
N GLU A 516 13.86 20.93 33.08
CA GLU A 516 15.18 21.47 33.45
C GLU A 516 16.31 20.74 32.69
N THR A 517 16.23 19.41 32.59
CA THR A 517 17.20 18.60 31.83
C THR A 517 17.28 19.02 30.36
N GLU A 518 16.12 19.20 29.71
CA GLU A 518 16.09 19.63 28.31
C GLU A 518 16.56 21.08 28.12
N LEU A 519 16.27 21.98 29.07
CA LEU A 519 16.79 23.35 29.03
C LEU A 519 18.30 23.43 29.22
N ASP A 520 18.87 22.59 30.07
CA ASP A 520 20.31 22.48 30.24
C ASP A 520 20.98 22.02 28.94
N LEU A 521 20.40 21.03 28.27
CA LEU A 521 20.88 20.58 26.96
C LEU A 521 20.74 21.68 25.89
N LEU A 522 19.60 22.37 25.87
CA LEU A 522 19.34 23.49 24.95
C LEU A 522 20.37 24.60 25.14
N LEU A 523 20.57 25.08 26.37
CA LEU A 523 21.47 26.20 26.66
C LEU A 523 22.94 25.81 26.57
N LYS A 524 23.29 24.53 26.75
CA LYS A 524 24.64 24.02 26.46
C LYS A 524 24.97 24.10 24.97
N GLN A 525 24.01 23.78 24.10
CA GLN A 525 24.18 23.82 22.64
C GLN A 525 23.98 25.22 22.07
N ASN A 526 23.06 25.99 22.63
CA ASN A 526 22.62 27.31 22.19
C ASN A 526 22.57 28.27 23.39
N PRO A 527 23.72 28.76 23.88
CA PRO A 527 23.78 29.59 25.09
C PRO A 527 22.89 30.82 25.02
N GLU A 528 22.78 31.46 23.85
CA GLU A 528 22.02 32.69 23.62
C GLU A 528 20.51 32.47 23.35
N HIS A 529 19.97 31.26 23.55
CA HIS A 529 18.55 30.98 23.34
C HIS A 529 17.66 31.73 24.34
N ALA A 530 17.17 32.90 23.93
CA ALA A 530 16.50 33.87 24.82
C ALA A 530 15.26 33.29 25.53
N ALA A 531 14.40 32.57 24.80
CA ALA A 531 13.20 31.95 25.38
C ALA A 531 13.55 30.83 26.37
N GLY A 532 14.63 30.09 26.11
CA GLY A 532 15.13 29.02 26.98
C GLY A 532 15.66 29.57 28.31
N ARG A 533 16.44 30.65 28.28
CA ARG A 533 16.91 31.34 29.49
C ARG A 533 15.74 31.82 30.36
N LYS A 534 14.75 32.47 29.74
CA LYS A 534 13.54 32.94 30.42
C LYS A 534 12.72 31.82 31.04
N LEU A 535 12.61 30.67 30.37
CA LEU A 535 11.88 29.53 30.93
C LEU A 535 12.67 28.92 32.11
N LYS A 536 13.99 28.84 32.00
CA LYS A 536 14.86 28.34 33.08
C LYS A 536 14.78 29.19 34.36
N GLU A 537 14.59 30.50 34.24
CA GLU A 537 14.37 31.39 35.40
C GLU A 537 13.05 31.13 36.15
N LYS A 538 12.08 30.48 35.51
CA LYS A 538 10.75 30.17 36.09
C LYS A 538 10.69 28.80 36.78
N LEU A 539 11.66 27.92 36.51
CA LEU A 539 11.82 26.62 37.14
C LEU A 539 12.48 26.77 38.50
#